data_AF-A0A8H9ETZ9-F1
#
_entry.id   AF-A0A8H9ETZ9-F1
#
_cell.length_a   1.000
_cell.length_b   1.000
_cell.length_c   1.000
_cell.angle_alpha   90.00
_cell.angle_beta   90.00
_cell.angle_gamma   90.00
#
_symmetry.space_group_name_H-M   'P 1'
#
loop_
_entity.id
_entity.type
_entity.pdbx_description
1 polymer ?
#
loop_
_entity_poly.entity_id
_entity_poly.type
_entity_poly.pdbx_seq_one_letter_code
_entity_poly.pdbx_strand_id
1 'polypeptide(L)'
;MYRKSPSLMELVVRPDNIEKAIKKVKKNKGAPGIDGMKVSELHAHFAQYFSQITKKLLDGSYKPQAVRKVQIPKPNGKMRVLGIPVARDR
;
A
#
# COMPACT_ATOMS: atom_id res chain seq x y z
N MET A 1 -6.99 -34.76 -14.14
CA MET A 1 -6.98 -33.32 -14.51
C MET A 1 -6.61 -32.51 -13.28
N TYR A 2 -5.42 -31.91 -13.21
CA TYR A 2 -5.07 -30.99 -12.12
C TYR A 2 -5.80 -29.66 -12.35
N ARG A 3 -6.65 -29.25 -11.40
CA ARG A 3 -7.27 -27.93 -11.41
C ARG A 3 -6.17 -26.92 -11.07
N LYS A 4 -5.85 -26.01 -11.98
CA LYS A 4 -4.85 -24.96 -11.73
C LYS A 4 -5.40 -24.04 -10.65
N SER A 5 -4.86 -24.13 -9.44
CA SER A 5 -5.21 -23.23 -8.35
C SER A 5 -4.65 -21.83 -8.64
N PRO A 6 -5.36 -20.76 -8.24
CA PRO A 6 -4.85 -19.42 -8.36
C PRO A 6 -3.56 -19.26 -7.53
N SER A 7 -2.60 -18.55 -8.09
CA SER A 7 -1.39 -18.11 -7.40
C SER A 7 -1.73 -17.16 -6.25
N LEU A 8 -0.81 -17.02 -5.29
CA LEU A 8 -0.99 -16.09 -4.18
C LEU A 8 -1.19 -14.65 -4.67
N MET A 9 -0.48 -14.22 -5.72
CA MET A 9 -0.62 -12.87 -6.25
C MET A 9 -2.01 -12.64 -6.87
N GLU A 10 -2.57 -13.64 -7.56
CA GLU A 10 -3.95 -13.59 -8.07
C GLU A 10 -4.97 -13.46 -6.95
N LEU A 11 -4.70 -14.01 -5.75
CA LEU A 11 -5.52 -13.81 -4.57
C LEU A 11 -5.34 -12.41 -3.97
N VAL A 12 -4.11 -11.89 -3.93
CA VAL A 12 -3.78 -10.56 -3.39
C VAL A 12 -4.51 -9.45 -4.14
N VAL A 13 -4.53 -9.51 -5.48
CA VAL A 13 -5.11 -8.46 -6.32
C VAL A 13 -6.63 -8.56 -6.48
N ARG A 14 -7.31 -9.50 -5.81
CA ARG A 14 -8.77 -9.62 -5.90
C ARG A 14 -9.45 -8.34 -5.42
N PRO A 15 -10.50 -7.85 -6.11
CA PRO A 15 -11.19 -6.63 -5.72
C PRO A 15 -11.66 -6.62 -4.26
N ASP A 16 -12.19 -7.75 -3.76
CA ASP A 16 -12.67 -7.85 -2.38
C ASP A 16 -11.53 -7.81 -1.36
N ASN A 17 -10.37 -8.38 -1.70
CA ASN A 17 -9.18 -8.33 -0.86
C ASN A 17 -8.58 -6.92 -0.82
N ILE A 18 -8.50 -6.25 -1.97
CA ILE A 18 -8.04 -4.85 -2.07
C ILE A 18 -8.96 -3.92 -1.29
N GLU A 19 -10.29 -4.09 -1.38
CA GLU A 19 -11.23 -3.27 -0.60
C GLU A 19 -11.06 -3.46 0.91
N LYS A 20 -10.83 -4.70 1.38
CA LYS A 20 -10.49 -4.99 2.78
C LYS A 20 -9.17 -4.31 3.20
N ALA A 21 -8.16 -4.36 2.33
CA ALA A 21 -6.87 -3.71 2.58
C ALA A 21 -7.01 -2.18 2.67
N ILE A 22 -7.73 -1.54 1.73
CA ILE A 22 -8.00 -0.10 1.74
C ILE A 22 -8.66 0.32 3.06
N LYS A 23 -9.68 -0.42 3.53
CA LYS A 23 -10.34 -0.14 4.82
C LYS A 23 -9.36 -0.22 5.99
N LYS A 24 -8.47 -1.22 6.00
CA LYS A 24 -7.46 -1.39 7.05
C LYS A 24 -6.46 -0.23 7.07
N VAL A 25 -5.93 0.15 5.90
CA VAL A 25 -4.98 1.27 5.78
C VAL A 25 -5.62 2.60 6.19
N LYS A 26 -6.87 2.84 5.77
CA LYS A 26 -7.66 4.01 6.21
C LYS A 26 -7.84 4.05 7.72
N LYS A 27 -8.14 2.91 8.36
CA LYS A 27 -8.30 2.82 9.82
C LYS A 27 -7.02 3.17 10.58
N ASN A 28 -5.84 2.90 10.02
CA ASN A 28 -4.56 3.20 10.65
C ASN A 28 -4.23 4.70 10.68
N LYS A 29 -4.89 5.53 9.86
CA LYS A 29 -4.74 7.01 9.83
C LYS A 29 -3.28 7.50 9.72
N GLY A 30 -2.39 6.70 9.11
CA GLY A 30 -0.98 7.02 9.05
C GLY A 30 -0.70 8.27 8.19
N ALA A 31 0.27 9.09 8.61
CA ALA A 31 0.73 10.29 7.88
C ALA A 31 1.11 9.96 6.43
N PRO A 32 0.99 10.88 5.45
CA PRO A 32 1.29 10.59 4.04
C PRO A 32 2.77 10.23 3.79
N GLY A 33 3.02 9.53 2.69
CA GLY A 33 4.37 9.19 2.21
C GLY A 33 5.03 10.35 1.48
N ILE A 34 5.98 10.04 0.59
CA ILE A 34 6.75 11.06 -0.15
C ILE A 34 5.91 11.78 -1.22
N ASP A 35 4.85 11.13 -1.71
CA ASP A 35 3.92 11.66 -2.72
C ASP A 35 2.80 12.54 -2.12
N GLY A 36 2.75 12.69 -0.80
CA GLY A 36 1.76 13.53 -0.12
C GLY A 36 0.34 12.96 -0.06
N MET A 37 0.06 11.82 -0.71
CA MET A 37 -1.29 11.24 -0.76
C MET A 37 -1.76 10.77 0.63
N LYS A 38 -2.92 11.25 1.07
CA LYS A 38 -3.55 10.85 2.34
C LYS A 38 -4.26 9.50 2.17
N VAL A 39 -4.37 8.75 3.26
CA VAL A 39 -5.11 7.48 3.27
C VAL A 39 -6.60 7.65 2.90
N SER A 40 -7.19 8.83 3.13
CA SER A 40 -8.56 9.14 2.73
C SER A 40 -8.78 9.08 1.22
N GLU A 41 -7.75 9.38 0.43
CA GLU A 41 -7.77 9.45 -1.04
C GLU A 41 -7.56 8.08 -1.69
N LEU A 42 -7.16 7.06 -0.90
CA LEU A 42 -6.75 5.75 -1.37
C LEU A 42 -7.83 5.03 -2.20
N HIS A 43 -9.09 5.13 -1.78
CA HIS A 43 -10.20 4.49 -2.49
C HIS A 43 -10.40 5.10 -3.88
N ALA A 44 -10.33 6.43 -4.02
CA ALA A 44 -10.43 7.11 -5.31
C ALA A 44 -9.21 6.78 -6.20
N HIS A 45 -8.01 6.72 -5.61
CA HIS A 45 -6.80 6.33 -6.32
C HIS A 45 -6.92 4.91 -6.91
N PHE A 46 -7.36 3.93 -6.11
CA PHE A 46 -7.57 2.58 -6.63
C PHE A 46 -8.70 2.54 -7.65
N ALA A 47 -9.81 3.28 -7.47
CA ALA A 47 -10.86 3.35 -8.48
C ALA A 47 -10.33 3.80 -9.86
N GLN A 48 -9.35 4.72 -9.89
CA GLN A 48 -8.75 5.21 -11.13
C GLN A 48 -7.66 4.28 -11.68
N TYR A 49 -6.81 3.72 -10.83
CA TYR A 49 -5.58 3.03 -11.26
C TYR A 49 -5.57 1.52 -11.01
N PHE A 50 -6.67 0.92 -10.56
CA PHE A 50 -6.77 -0.50 -10.18
C PHE A 50 -6.16 -1.42 -11.23
N SER A 51 -6.65 -1.34 -12.47
CA SER A 51 -6.21 -2.23 -13.56
C SER A 51 -4.70 -2.11 -13.86
N GLN A 52 -4.16 -0.89 -13.81
CA GLN A 52 -2.73 -0.69 -14.06
C GLN A 52 -1.87 -1.27 -12.93
N ILE A 53 -2.28 -1.05 -11.67
CA ILE A 53 -1.55 -1.54 -10.50
C ILE A 53 -1.59 -3.06 -10.45
N THR A 54 -2.77 -3.66 -10.61
CA THR A 54 -2.92 -5.13 -10.56
C THR A 54 -2.17 -5.83 -11.68
N LYS A 55 -2.20 -5.28 -12.91
CA LYS A 55 -1.38 -5.80 -14.02
C LYS A 55 0.10 -5.83 -13.66
N LYS A 56 0.63 -4.71 -13.15
CA LYS A 56 2.05 -4.60 -12.74
C LYS A 56 2.43 -5.54 -11.60
N LEU A 57 1.49 -5.81 -10.68
CA LEU A 57 1.72 -6.77 -9.60
C LEU A 57 1.75 -8.21 -10.12
N LEU A 58 0.86 -8.55 -11.05
CA LEU A 58 0.77 -9.88 -11.64
C LEU A 58 1.94 -10.20 -12.58
N ASP A 59 2.41 -9.22 -13.36
CA ASP A 59 3.55 -9.38 -14.26
C ASP A 59 4.92 -9.13 -13.59
N GLY A 60 4.93 -8.76 -12.31
CA GLY A 60 6.13 -8.52 -11.51
C GLY A 60 6.85 -7.20 -11.79
N SER A 61 6.28 -6.31 -12.62
CA SER A 61 6.90 -5.02 -12.97
C SER A 61 6.57 -3.87 -11.99
N TYR A 62 5.78 -4.13 -10.94
CA TYR A 62 5.44 -3.12 -9.93
C TYR A 62 6.69 -2.62 -9.20
N LYS A 63 6.89 -1.29 -9.18
CA LYS A 63 7.96 -0.63 -8.44
C LYS A 63 7.36 0.27 -7.35
N PRO A 64 7.50 -0.11 -6.06
CA PRO A 64 7.10 0.74 -4.94
C PRO A 64 7.85 2.07 -4.95
N GLN A 65 7.25 3.10 -4.34
CA GLN A 65 7.90 4.39 -4.17
C GLN A 65 8.88 4.39 -2.99
N ALA A 66 9.80 5.35 -3.00
CA ALA A 66 10.69 5.59 -1.88
C ALA A 66 9.90 5.95 -0.61
N VAL A 67 10.38 5.48 0.55
CA VAL A 67 9.78 5.81 1.85
C VAL A 67 10.18 7.22 2.29
N ARG A 68 9.24 7.94 2.90
CA ARG A 68 9.51 9.25 3.52
C ARG A 68 10.15 9.06 4.90
N LYS A 69 11.36 9.59 5.09
CA LYS A 69 12.05 9.56 6.39
C LYS A 69 11.44 10.59 7.34
N VAL A 70 11.09 10.17 8.55
CA VAL A 70 10.61 11.06 9.63
C VAL A 70 11.37 10.73 10.91
N GLN A 71 11.79 11.76 11.63
CA GLN A 71 12.36 11.60 12.96
C GLN A 71 11.30 11.91 14.02
N ILE A 72 11.10 11.01 14.97
CA ILE A 72 10.22 11.24 16.13
C ILE A 72 11.01 11.09 17.43
N PRO A 73 10.72 11.90 18.47
CA PRO A 73 11.36 11.74 19.76
C PRO A 73 10.97 10.41 20.42
N LYS A 74 11.92 9.78 21.10
CA LYS A 74 11.66 8.68 22.06
C LYS A 74 11.55 9.26 23.48
N PRO A 75 10.93 8.53 24.43
CA PRO A 75 10.87 8.96 25.83
C PRO A 75 12.23 9.21 26.48
N ASN A 76 13.29 8.58 26.00
CA ASN A 76 14.65 8.70 26.52
C ASN A 76 15.49 9.82 25.87
N GLY A 77 14.85 10.76 25.16
CA GLY A 77 15.50 11.90 24.51
C GLY A 77 16.24 11.58 23.20
N LYS A 78 16.37 10.31 22.80
CA LYS A 78 16.93 9.94 21.48
C LYS A 78 15.86 10.06 20.39
N MET A 79 16.29 10.22 19.13
CA MET A 79 15.38 10.19 17.98
C MET A 79 15.19 8.76 17.45
N ARG A 80 13.97 8.45 16.98
CA ARG A 80 13.65 7.26 16.18
C ARG A 80 13.42 7.71 14.73
N VAL A 81 14.15 7.10 13.80
CA VAL A 81 13.89 7.27 12.37
C VAL A 81 12.81 6.29 11.94
N LEU A 82 11.76 6.78 11.29
CA LEU A 82 10.72 5.99 10.65
C LEU A 82 10.81 6.16 9.12
N GLY A 83 10.53 5.08 8.39
CA GLY A 83 10.28 5.11 6.96
C GLY A 83 8.78 4.97 6.71
N ILE A 84 8.15 5.98 6.14
CA ILE A 84 6.72 6.02 5.87
C ILE A 84 6.50 5.78 4.37
N PRO A 85 5.98 4.60 3.95
CA PRO A 85 5.64 4.34 2.55
C PRO A 85 4.52 5.26 2.05
N VAL A 86 4.37 5.42 0.74
CA VAL A 86 3.17 6.07 0.18
C VAL A 86 1.92 5.25 0.46
N ALA A 87 0.74 5.89 0.47
CA ALA A 87 -0.48 5.24 0.98
C ALA A 87 -0.89 4.00 0.16
N ARG A 88 -0.59 3.94 -1.14
CA ARG A 88 -0.84 2.76 -2.00
C ARG A 88 0.12 1.59 -1.80
N ASP A 89 1.26 1.82 -1.14
CA ASP A 89 2.29 0.82 -0.87
C ASP A 89 2.18 0.23 0.56
N ARG A 90 1.12 0.58 1.31
CA ARG A 90 0.86 0.11 2.69
C ARG A 90 -0.19 -0.98 2.72
#